data_AF-A0A8T7I1Y7-F1
#
_entry.id   AF-A0A8T7I1Y7-F1
#
_cell.length_a   1.000
_cell.length_b   1.000
_cell.length_c   1.000
_cell.angle_alpha   90.00
_cell.angle_beta   90.00
_cell.angle_gamma   90.00
#
_symmetry.space_group_name_H-M   'P 1'
#
loop_
_entity.id
_entity.type
_entity.pdbx_description
1 polymer ?
#
loop_
_entity_poly.entity_id
_entity_poly.type
_entity_poly.pdbx_seq_one_letter_code
_entity_poly.pdbx_strand_id
1 'polypeptide(L)'
;SGFAIGVGQELLYRGLLFTSLNHYFNVRIAGFVTTITFIIAPLHSVRLWEYLQGGHFTTVAILVAIYFSVSTFFQWLRTHTNSVTIPALVHGVGNAITWVAVFA
;
A
#
# COMPACT_ATOMS: atom_id res chain seq x y z
N SER A 1 10.61 -11.66 -5.80
CA SER A 1 10.80 -11.53 -4.34
C SER A 1 9.82 -10.50 -3.79
N GLY A 2 9.40 -10.61 -2.52
CA GLY A 2 8.49 -9.63 -1.90
C GLY A 2 9.02 -8.19 -1.99
N PHE A 3 10.34 -8.01 -1.92
CA PHE A 3 10.99 -6.70 -2.11
C PHE A 3 10.62 -6.02 -3.43
N ALA A 4 10.82 -6.71 -4.55
CA ALA A 4 10.56 -6.14 -5.88
C ALA A 4 9.07 -5.79 -6.06
N ILE A 5 8.18 -6.57 -5.46
CA ILE A 5 6.73 -6.32 -5.50
C ILE A 5 6.40 -5.03 -4.73
N GLY A 6 6.93 -4.87 -3.51
CA GLY A 6 6.70 -3.65 -2.72
C GLY A 6 7.24 -2.39 -3.40
N VAL A 7 8.44 -2.47 -3.99
CA VAL A 7 9.01 -1.37 -4.79
C VAL A 7 8.12 -1.05 -5.99
N GLY A 8 7.70 -2.06 -6.75
CA GLY A 8 6.84 -1.88 -7.92
C GLY A 8 5.50 -1.25 -7.58
N GLN A 9 4.89 -1.64 -6.45
CA GLN A 9 3.66 -1.03 -5.96
C GLN A 9 3.86 0.47 -5.68
N GLU A 10 4.93 0.87 -4.99
CA GLU A 10 5.14 2.31 -4.72
C GLU A 10 5.47 3.12 -5.97
N LEU A 11 6.23 2.56 -6.92
CA LEU A 11 6.48 3.20 -8.21
C LEU A 11 5.19 3.42 -9.00
N LEU A 12 4.23 2.49 -8.93
CA LEU A 12 2.92 2.63 -9.57
C LEU A 12 2.05 3.68 -8.85
N TYR A 13 1.83 3.51 -7.55
CA TYR A 13 0.87 4.34 -6.81
C TYR A 13 1.45 5.72 -6.46
N ARG A 14 2.61 5.79 -5.81
CA ARG A 14 3.21 7.06 -5.32
C ARG A 14 4.14 7.70 -6.35
N GLY A 15 4.63 6.91 -7.31
CA GLY A 15 5.36 7.38 -8.49
C GLY A 15 4.40 7.89 -9.55
N LEU A 16 3.85 6.97 -10.35
CA LEU A 16 3.04 7.31 -11.53
C LEU A 16 1.71 7.97 -11.18
N LEU A 17 0.85 7.29 -10.41
CA LEU A 17 -0.51 7.75 -10.14
C LEU A 17 -0.51 9.08 -9.36
N PHE A 18 0.19 9.14 -8.23
CA PHE A 18 0.25 10.35 -7.41
C PHE A 18 0.85 11.54 -8.16
N THR A 19 1.96 11.34 -8.89
CA THR A 19 2.60 12.45 -9.63
C THR A 19 1.70 12.94 -10.76
N SER A 20 1.03 12.03 -11.48
CA SER A 20 0.05 12.39 -12.51
C SER A 20 -1.13 13.16 -11.91
N LEU A 21 -1.73 12.67 -10.81
CA LEU A 21 -2.83 13.36 -10.14
C LEU A 21 -2.40 14.72 -9.60
N ASN A 22 -1.20 14.84 -9.05
CA ASN A 22 -0.68 16.10 -8.51
C ASN A 22 -0.34 17.14 -9.60
N HIS A 23 -0.31 16.73 -10.88
CA HIS A 23 -0.23 17.66 -12.00
C HIS A 23 -1.57 18.38 -12.24
N TYR A 24 -2.69 17.69 -12.01
CA TYR A 24 -4.05 18.21 -12.28
C TYR A 24 -4.78 18.69 -11.02
N PHE A 25 -4.37 18.21 -9.84
CA PHE A 25 -5.02 18.47 -8.56
C PHE A 25 -3.99 18.89 -7.51
N ASN A 26 -4.47 19.44 -6.38
CA ASN A 26 -3.59 19.72 -5.25
C ASN A 26 -3.11 18.43 -4.56
N VAL A 27 -2.00 18.55 -3.84
CA VAL A 27 -1.31 17.45 -3.15
C VAL A 27 -2.21 16.65 -2.19
N ARG A 28 -3.21 17.29 -1.59
CA ARG A 28 -4.13 16.63 -0.64
C ARG A 28 -5.09 15.71 -1.38
N ILE A 29 -5.68 16.18 -2.49
CA ILE A 29 -6.58 15.37 -3.33
C ILE A 29 -5.79 14.23 -3.96
N ALA A 30 -4.64 14.52 -4.56
CA ALA A 30 -3.78 13.49 -5.16
C ALA A 30 -3.38 12.41 -4.15
N GLY A 31 -3.00 12.84 -2.93
CA GLY A 31 -2.63 11.93 -1.85
C GLY A 31 -3.80 11.09 -1.36
N PHE A 32 -4.98 11.71 -1.18
CA PHE A 32 -6.21 10.99 -0.78
C PHE A 32 -6.60 9.92 -1.80
N VAL A 33 -6.70 10.29 -3.08
CA VAL A 33 -7.08 9.36 -4.15
C VAL A 33 -6.08 8.20 -4.22
N THR A 34 -4.79 8.50 -4.25
CA THR A 34 -3.73 7.46 -4.30
C THR A 34 -3.82 6.51 -3.09
N THR A 35 -4.03 7.06 -1.89
CA THR A 35 -4.14 6.27 -0.65
C THR A 35 -5.32 5.32 -0.69
N ILE A 36 -6.49 5.80 -1.13
CA ILE A 36 -7.72 5.00 -1.23
C ILE A 36 -7.60 3.93 -2.31
N THR A 37 -7.05 4.26 -3.49
CA THR A 37 -6.84 3.25 -4.54
C THR A 37 -5.90 2.15 -4.07
N PHE A 38 -4.83 2.51 -3.35
CA PHE A 38 -3.91 1.52 -2.77
C PHE A 38 -4.58 0.64 -1.70
N ILE A 39 -5.48 1.19 -0.89
CA ILE A 39 -6.22 0.42 0.14
C ILE A 39 -7.21 -0.55 -0.51
N ILE A 40 -7.90 -0.15 -1.58
CA ILE A 40 -8.91 -0.97 -2.24
C ILE A 40 -8.27 -2.17 -2.96
N ALA A 41 -7.09 -1.99 -3.54
CA ALA A 41 -6.40 -3.05 -4.28
C ALA A 41 -6.28 -4.38 -3.49
N PRO A 42 -5.76 -4.44 -2.25
CA PRO A 42 -5.70 -5.70 -1.52
C PRO A 42 -7.06 -6.19 -0.99
N LEU A 43 -8.14 -5.39 -1.02
CA LEU A 43 -9.47 -5.84 -0.59
C LEU A 43 -10.05 -6.93 -1.51
N HIS A 44 -9.62 -6.98 -2.77
CA HIS A 44 -10.00 -8.05 -3.69
C HIS A 44 -9.07 -9.28 -3.59
N SER A 45 -8.22 -9.38 -2.56
CA SER A 45 -7.33 -10.54 -2.40
C SER A 45 -8.11 -11.79 -2.02
N VAL A 46 -7.77 -12.91 -2.67
CA VAL A 46 -8.38 -14.23 -2.41
C VAL A 46 -8.31 -14.58 -0.93
N ARG A 47 -7.18 -14.29 -0.27
CA ARG A 47 -7.00 -14.60 1.15
C ARG A 47 -7.90 -13.79 2.08
N LEU A 48 -8.15 -12.51 1.79
CA LEU A 48 -9.09 -11.71 2.58
C LEU A 48 -10.52 -12.23 2.40
N TRP A 49 -10.86 -12.66 1.17
CA TRP A 49 -12.14 -13.29 0.87
C TRP A 49 -12.33 -14.62 1.61
N GLU A 50 -11.30 -15.49 1.64
CA GLU A 50 -11.31 -16.74 2.40
C GLU A 50 -11.53 -16.50 3.90
N TYR A 51 -10.83 -15.52 4.49
CA TYR A 51 -11.04 -15.16 5.90
C TYR A 51 -12.46 -14.67 6.16
N LEU A 52 -13.04 -13.90 5.24
CA LEU A 52 -14.41 -13.42 5.36
C LEU A 52 -15.42 -14.58 5.32
N GLN A 53 -15.27 -15.51 4.36
CA GLN A 53 -16.14 -16.68 4.25
C GLN A 53 -15.99 -17.65 5.44
N GLY A 54 -14.79 -17.76 6.01
CA GLY A 54 -14.53 -18.54 7.23
C GLY A 54 -15.01 -17.88 8.52
N GLY A 55 -15.65 -16.70 8.47
CA GLY A 55 -16.14 -15.98 9.65
C GLY A 55 -15.04 -15.34 10.51
N HIS A 56 -13.81 -15.21 9.99
CA HIS A 56 -12.67 -14.62 10.70
C HIS A 56 -12.71 -13.07 10.65
N PHE A 57 -13.82 -12.47 11.09
CA PHE A 57 -14.07 -11.03 10.96
C PHE A 57 -13.02 -10.16 11.65
N THR A 58 -12.51 -10.59 12.81
CA THR A 58 -11.43 -9.88 13.52
C THR A 58 -10.15 -9.82 12.69
N THR A 59 -9.77 -10.93 12.05
CA THR A 59 -8.60 -10.98 11.15
C THR A 59 -8.78 -10.05 9.96
N VAL A 60 -9.96 -10.07 9.33
CA VAL A 60 -10.29 -9.16 8.21
C VAL A 60 -10.17 -7.70 8.65
N ALA A 61 -10.76 -7.33 9.80
CA ALA A 61 -10.70 -5.97 10.32
C ALA A 61 -9.26 -5.52 10.61
N ILE A 62 -8.43 -6.39 11.20
CA ILE A 62 -7.01 -6.12 11.44
C ILE A 62 -6.26 -5.88 10.12
N LEU A 63 -6.47 -6.73 9.11
CA LEU A 63 -5.81 -6.58 7.81
C LEU A 63 -6.21 -5.26 7.12
N VAL A 64 -7.50 -4.92 7.13
CA VAL A 64 -8.00 -3.66 6.58
C VAL A 64 -7.38 -2.46 7.31
N ALA A 65 -7.29 -2.52 8.65
CA ALA A 65 -6.65 -1.48 9.44
C ALA A 65 -5.16 -1.33 9.07
N ILE A 66 -4.43 -2.44 8.92
CA ILE A 66 -3.03 -2.44 8.48
C ILE A 66 -2.90 -1.80 7.10
N TYR A 67 -3.74 -2.15 6.13
CA TYR A 67 -3.70 -1.54 4.80
C TYR A 67 -3.93 -0.03 4.86
N PHE A 68 -4.87 0.43 5.69
CA PHE A 68 -5.12 1.86 5.91
C PHE A 68 -3.90 2.57 6.51
N SER A 69 -3.37 2.05 7.61
CA SER A 69 -2.23 2.63 8.33
C SER A 69 -0.98 2.69 7.47
N VAL A 70 -0.64 1.58 6.80
CA VAL A 70 0.55 1.48 5.95
C VAL A 70 0.40 2.38 4.72
N SER A 71 -0.76 2.39 4.06
CA SER A 71 -1.00 3.26 2.90
C SER A 71 -0.87 4.74 3.25
N THR A 72 -1.41 5.14 4.41
CA THR A 72 -1.31 6.51 4.92
C THR A 72 0.13 6.87 5.24
N PHE A 73 0.86 5.96 5.88
CA PHE A 73 2.28 6.14 6.21
C PHE A 73 3.13 6.31 4.94
N PHE A 74 2.92 5.50 3.91
CA PHE A 74 3.66 5.64 2.64
C PHE A 74 3.31 6.93 1.91
N GLN A 75 2.04 7.35 1.94
CA GLN A 75 1.66 8.65 1.39
C GLN A 75 2.33 9.80 2.15
N TRP A 76 2.40 9.72 3.47
CA TRP A 76 3.14 10.68 4.29
C TRP A 76 4.64 10.68 3.97
N LEU A 77 5.28 9.51 3.84
CA LEU A 77 6.68 9.41 3.42
C LEU A 77 6.89 10.07 2.06
N ARG A 78 6.00 9.81 1.09
CA ARG A 78 6.08 10.38 -0.26
C ARG A 78 6.01 11.91 -0.25
N THR A 79 5.15 12.49 0.58
CA THR A 79 5.00 13.96 0.65
C THR A 79 6.09 14.61 1.50
N HIS A 80 6.47 13.99 2.61
CA HIS A 80 7.47 14.52 3.53
C HIS A 80 8.89 14.50 2.93
N THR A 81 9.23 13.43 2.20
CA THR A 81 10.56 13.29 1.57
C THR A 81 10.60 13.83 0.14
N ASN A 82 9.45 14.16 -0.43
CA ASN A 82 9.27 14.44 -1.85
C ASN A 82 9.95 13.42 -2.79
N SER A 83 10.05 12.16 -2.37
CA SER A 83 10.71 11.09 -3.11
C SER A 83 9.84 9.84 -3.11
N VAL A 84 9.75 9.17 -4.26
CA VAL A 84 9.13 7.84 -4.35
C VAL A 84 10.09 6.74 -3.88
N THR A 85 11.40 6.98 -3.92
CA THR A 85 12.41 5.99 -3.56
C THR A 85 12.31 5.58 -2.09
N ILE A 86 12.06 6.53 -1.18
CA ILE A 86 11.95 6.25 0.25
C ILE A 86 10.77 5.32 0.57
N PRO A 87 9.50 5.64 0.21
CA PRO A 87 8.41 4.71 0.44
C PRO A 87 8.62 3.39 -0.31
N ALA A 88 9.20 3.38 -1.53
CA ALA A 88 9.47 2.16 -2.28
C ALA A 88 10.44 1.21 -1.57
N LEU A 89 11.53 1.73 -1.00
CA LEU A 89 12.48 0.93 -0.23
C LEU A 89 11.84 0.41 1.06
N VAL A 90 11.13 1.27 1.80
CA VAL A 90 10.46 0.89 3.05
C VAL A 90 9.40 -0.19 2.79
N HIS A 91 8.57 -0.01 1.78
CA HIS A 91 7.57 -1.00 1.39
C HIS A 91 8.23 -2.28 0.89
N GLY A 92 9.26 -2.19 0.04
CA GLY A 92 10.03 -3.34 -0.41
C GLY A 92 10.56 -4.16 0.76
N VAL A 93 11.22 -3.54 1.73
CA VAL A 93 11.72 -4.24 2.94
C VAL A 93 10.59 -4.86 3.74
N GLY A 94 9.52 -4.10 4.03
CA GLY A 94 8.36 -4.63 4.75
C GLY A 94 7.75 -5.84 4.05
N ASN A 95 7.60 -5.77 2.73
CA ASN A 95 7.04 -6.85 1.93
C ASN A 95 8.00 -8.04 1.81
N ALA A 96 9.32 -7.83 1.84
CA ALA A 96 10.28 -8.93 1.90
C ALA A 96 10.17 -9.70 3.23
N ILE A 97 10.03 -8.99 4.35
CA ILE A 97 9.86 -9.59 5.69
C ILE A 97 8.58 -10.41 5.75
N THR A 98 7.45 -9.85 5.30
CA THR A 98 6.17 -10.59 5.29
C THR A 98 6.20 -11.79 4.36
N TRP A 99 6.86 -11.67 3.20
CA TRP A 99 7.01 -12.78 2.26
C TRP A 99 7.80 -13.95 2.85
N VAL A 100 8.89 -13.65 3.57
CA VAL A 100 9.66 -14.68 4.30
C VAL A 100 8.81 -15.28 5.42
N ALA A 101 8.10 -14.47 6.20
CA ALA A 101 7.28 -14.97 7.31
C ALA A 101 6.11 -15.87 6.87
N VAL A 102 5.66 -15.78 5.61
CA VAL A 102 4.52 -16.54 5.07
C VAL A 102 4.95 -17.71 4.20
N PHE A 103 6.08 -17.62 3.49
CA PHE A 103 6.50 -18.59 2.48
C PHE A 103 7.86 -19.25 2.73
N ALA A 104 8.58 -18.87 3.80
CA ALA A 104 9.74 -19.64 4.28
C ALA A 104 9.28 -20.74 5.25
#